data_AF-A0A6G4ZTX0-F1
#
_entry.id   AF-A0A6G4ZTX0-F1
#
_cell.length_a   1.000
_cell.length_b   1.000
_cell.length_c   1.000
_cell.angle_alpha   90.00
_cell.angle_beta   90.00
_cell.angle_gamma   90.00
#
_symmetry.space_group_name_H-M   'P 1'
#
loop_
_entity.id
_entity.type
_entity.pdbx_description
1 polymer ?
#
loop_
_entity_poly.entity_id
_entity_poly.type
_entity_poly.pdbx_seq_one_letter_code
_entity_poly.pdbx_strand_id
1 'polypeptide(L)'
;MIFAADLQEILASETASATPFRILTLLIFLAAITHTLLAHHFISLSKKIRKKNKNLLILSEIIYFLGEIEIVFALWVIPLVIVVSIFHGWGEMIQYLNSRVYVEPFFIVVVMSLASTRPIMKLAGKGVHVIGKFFGDSARSWWFVILTIGPILGSIITEAAAMTIAALLLKRKIYVCHPTKRLAYGTMGLMFVTFSVGGVLTNFAAPPALTLSRCWNWDLMDFFGQFGWRVIIGILLVNVLYFFLFQKDFKMLKKMPHKEEEVLESDAHKGPVPIWITLVHLGFLAWTISMAHYLPIFLGSYLLFLGFHQATRMHQYTPLNLKRP
;
A
#
# COMPACT_ATOMS: atom_id res chain seq x y z
N MET A 1 21.57 18.76 -34.41
CA MET A 1 21.44 17.75 -35.49
C MET A 1 22.08 16.40 -35.14
N ILE A 2 23.14 16.36 -34.32
CA ILE A 2 23.85 15.11 -33.96
C ILE A 2 23.07 14.21 -32.97
N PHE A 3 22.28 14.77 -32.05
CA PHE A 3 21.45 14.00 -31.10
C PHE A 3 20.20 13.32 -31.70
N ALA A 4 19.70 13.81 -32.83
CA ALA A 4 18.46 13.29 -33.42
C ALA A 4 18.71 12.02 -34.27
N ALA A 5 19.86 11.94 -34.94
CA ALA A 5 20.27 10.77 -35.71
C ALA A 5 20.51 9.55 -34.80
N ASP A 6 21.16 9.76 -33.64
CA ASP A 6 21.43 8.74 -32.63
C ASP A 6 20.14 8.16 -32.02
N LEU A 7 19.16 9.02 -31.67
CA LEU A 7 17.89 8.56 -31.13
C LEU A 7 17.08 7.77 -32.17
N GLN A 8 17.13 8.19 -33.43
CA GLN A 8 16.41 7.53 -34.51
C GLN A 8 17.07 6.19 -34.90
N GLU A 9 18.39 6.07 -34.80
CA GLU A 9 19.12 4.80 -34.93
C GLU A 9 18.90 3.88 -33.72
N ILE A 10 18.88 4.40 -32.50
CA ILE A 10 18.54 3.61 -31.29
C ILE A 10 17.10 3.12 -31.38
N LEU A 11 16.15 3.99 -31.69
CA LEU A 11 14.75 3.60 -31.88
C LEU A 11 14.57 2.67 -33.07
N ALA A 12 15.30 2.85 -34.18
CA ALA A 12 15.27 1.94 -35.33
C ALA A 12 15.89 0.59 -34.97
N SER A 13 16.99 0.52 -34.21
CA SER A 13 17.59 -0.73 -33.74
C SER A 13 16.69 -1.47 -32.72
N GLU A 14 15.94 -0.72 -31.90
CA GLU A 14 14.96 -1.28 -30.98
C GLU A 14 13.65 -1.71 -31.67
N THR A 15 13.22 -1.01 -32.73
CA THR A 15 11.98 -1.31 -33.48
C THR A 15 12.16 -2.29 -34.63
N ALA A 16 13.36 -2.39 -35.24
CA ALA A 16 13.60 -3.20 -36.44
C ALA A 16 13.79 -4.70 -36.17
N SER A 17 13.81 -5.15 -34.91
CA SER A 17 13.77 -6.58 -34.59
C SER A 17 12.85 -6.86 -33.40
N ALA A 18 11.55 -7.02 -33.70
CA ALA A 18 10.64 -7.69 -32.79
C ALA A 18 11.05 -9.17 -32.69
N THR A 19 12.11 -9.45 -31.94
CA THR A 19 12.56 -10.81 -31.66
C THR A 19 11.40 -11.59 -31.01
N PRO A 20 11.20 -12.88 -31.34
CA PRO A 20 10.11 -13.69 -30.76
C PRO A 20 10.09 -13.64 -29.22
N PHE A 21 11.27 -13.50 -28.62
CA PHE A 21 11.45 -13.23 -27.19
C PHE A 21 10.71 -11.97 -26.71
N ARG A 22 10.94 -10.80 -27.33
CA ARG A 22 10.32 -9.52 -26.93
C ARG A 22 8.79 -9.59 -27.01
N ILE A 23 8.26 -10.16 -28.08
CA ILE A 23 6.81 -10.34 -28.27
C ILE A 23 6.25 -11.22 -27.16
N LEU A 24 6.89 -12.36 -26.87
CA LEU A 24 6.41 -13.29 -25.85
C LEU A 24 6.48 -12.68 -24.44
N THR A 25 7.56 -11.96 -24.12
CA THR A 25 7.66 -11.22 -22.85
C THR A 25 6.62 -10.12 -22.72
N LEU A 26 6.30 -9.41 -23.81
CA LEU A 26 5.25 -8.39 -23.83
C LEU A 26 3.88 -9.02 -23.61
N LEU A 27 3.58 -10.15 -24.26
CA LEU A 27 2.32 -10.87 -24.08
C LEU A 27 2.15 -11.37 -22.64
N ILE A 28 3.21 -11.92 -22.03
CA ILE A 28 3.22 -12.32 -20.62
C ILE A 28 2.93 -11.12 -19.71
N PHE A 29 3.58 -9.98 -19.96
CA PHE A 29 3.37 -8.76 -19.19
C PHE A 29 1.93 -8.22 -19.34
N LEU A 30 1.40 -8.15 -20.56
CA LEU A 30 0.03 -7.72 -20.83
C LEU A 30 -1.00 -8.65 -20.18
N ALA A 31 -0.74 -9.96 -20.21
CA ALA A 31 -1.59 -10.93 -19.55
C ALA A 31 -1.52 -10.80 -18.01
N ALA A 32 -0.36 -10.48 -17.45
CA ALA A 32 -0.20 -10.18 -16.02
C ALA A 32 -1.00 -8.95 -15.59
N ILE A 33 -0.94 -7.86 -16.36
CA ILE A 33 -1.75 -6.66 -16.12
C ILE A 33 -3.23 -6.98 -16.23
N THR A 34 -3.63 -7.67 -17.31
CA THR A 34 -5.03 -8.04 -17.54
C THR A 34 -5.57 -8.89 -16.40
N HIS A 35 -4.80 -9.89 -15.94
CA HIS A 35 -5.15 -10.70 -14.79
C HIS A 35 -5.29 -9.84 -13.51
N THR A 36 -4.37 -8.91 -13.28
CA THR A 36 -4.42 -8.00 -12.12
C THR A 36 -5.69 -7.14 -12.12
N LEU A 37 -6.10 -6.60 -13.27
CA LEU A 37 -7.35 -5.83 -13.41
C LEU A 37 -8.60 -6.70 -13.19
N LEU A 38 -8.53 -7.97 -13.58
CA LEU A 38 -9.60 -8.95 -13.41
C LEU A 38 -9.61 -9.64 -12.03
N ALA A 39 -8.63 -9.39 -11.16
CA ALA A 39 -8.48 -10.04 -9.86
C ALA A 39 -9.77 -10.04 -9.01
N HIS A 40 -10.52 -8.93 -9.04
CA HIS A 40 -11.80 -8.82 -8.34
C HIS A 40 -12.88 -9.82 -8.82
N HIS A 41 -12.86 -10.22 -10.10
CA HIS A 41 -13.74 -11.25 -10.64
C HIS A 41 -13.44 -12.62 -10.05
N PHE A 42 -12.16 -12.99 -9.90
CA PHE A 42 -11.73 -14.23 -9.25
C PHE A 42 -12.16 -14.28 -7.78
N ILE A 43 -12.00 -13.17 -7.04
CA ILE A 43 -12.50 -13.05 -5.65
C ILE A 43 -14.04 -13.21 -5.61
N SER A 44 -14.77 -12.61 -6.55
CA SER A 44 -16.23 -12.75 -6.61
C SER A 44 -16.66 -14.19 -6.94
N LEU A 45 -15.95 -14.85 -7.87
CA LEU A 45 -16.21 -16.22 -8.28
C LEU A 45 -15.94 -17.22 -7.15
N SER A 46 -14.82 -17.07 -6.43
CA SER A 46 -14.50 -17.93 -5.27
C SER A 46 -15.58 -17.86 -4.19
N LYS A 47 -16.08 -16.65 -3.88
CA LYS A 47 -17.19 -16.45 -2.94
C LYS A 47 -18.48 -17.14 -3.40
N LYS A 48 -18.81 -17.07 -4.69
CA LYS A 48 -19.98 -17.77 -5.27
C LYS A 48 -19.84 -19.29 -5.17
N ILE A 49 -18.67 -19.83 -5.51
CA ILE A 49 -18.40 -21.29 -5.45
C ILE A 49 -18.48 -21.79 -4.01
N ARG A 50 -17.84 -21.09 -3.06
CA ARG A 50 -17.88 -21.42 -1.63
C ARG A 50 -19.30 -21.43 -1.07
N LYS A 51 -20.17 -20.51 -1.54
CA LYS A 51 -21.59 -20.47 -1.13
C LYS A 51 -22.42 -21.62 -1.73
N LYS A 52 -22.12 -22.04 -2.97
CA LYS A 52 -22.90 -23.05 -3.69
C LYS A 52 -22.54 -24.48 -3.28
N ASN A 53 -21.27 -24.78 -3.04
CA ASN A 53 -20.83 -26.15 -2.77
C ASN A 53 -19.68 -26.19 -1.76
N LYS A 54 -19.97 -26.66 -0.53
CA LYS A 54 -18.99 -26.81 0.54
C LYS A 54 -17.93 -27.88 0.25
N ASN A 55 -18.18 -28.82 -0.68
CA ASN A 55 -17.19 -29.85 -1.02
C ASN A 55 -16.09 -29.32 -1.95
N LEU A 56 -16.27 -28.14 -2.55
CA LEU A 56 -15.30 -27.49 -3.44
C LEU A 56 -14.47 -26.42 -2.71
N LEU A 57 -14.19 -26.62 -1.41
CA LEU A 57 -13.44 -25.67 -0.60
C LEU A 57 -12.04 -25.38 -1.18
N ILE A 58 -11.31 -26.41 -1.59
CA ILE A 58 -9.97 -26.28 -2.16
C ILE A 58 -10.02 -25.46 -3.46
N LEU A 59 -10.93 -25.80 -4.38
CA LEU A 59 -11.10 -25.06 -5.63
C LEU A 59 -11.49 -23.59 -5.36
N SER A 60 -12.38 -23.35 -4.40
CA SER A 60 -12.74 -21.98 -4.01
C SER A 60 -11.54 -21.19 -3.48
N GLU A 61 -10.62 -21.85 -2.77
CA GLU A 61 -9.42 -21.22 -2.23
C GLU A 61 -8.38 -20.96 -3.33
N ILE A 62 -8.19 -21.88 -4.28
CA ILE A 62 -7.32 -21.68 -5.46
C ILE A 62 -7.82 -20.49 -6.28
N ILE A 63 -9.12 -20.42 -6.57
CA ILE A 63 -9.72 -19.31 -7.32
C ILE A 63 -9.62 -18.00 -6.54
N TYR A 64 -9.73 -18.06 -5.21
CA TYR A 64 -9.51 -16.88 -4.39
C TYR A 64 -8.05 -16.41 -4.49
N PHE A 65 -7.09 -17.34 -4.43
CA PHE A 65 -5.66 -17.08 -4.51
C PHE A 65 -5.27 -16.42 -5.84
N LEU A 66 -5.88 -16.86 -6.95
CA LEU A 66 -5.78 -16.21 -8.27
C LEU A 66 -6.31 -14.76 -8.29
N GLY A 67 -7.11 -14.36 -7.29
CA GLY A 67 -7.62 -13.00 -7.14
C GLY A 67 -6.76 -12.09 -6.26
N GLU A 68 -5.69 -12.60 -5.65
CA GLU A 68 -4.77 -11.78 -4.85
C GLU A 68 -3.66 -11.21 -5.74
N ILE A 69 -3.53 -9.88 -5.77
CA ILE A 69 -2.67 -9.19 -6.75
C ILE A 69 -1.19 -9.58 -6.58
N GLU A 70 -0.74 -9.73 -5.35
CA GLU A 70 0.62 -10.13 -5.00
C GLU A 70 0.95 -11.52 -5.58
N ILE A 71 -0.03 -12.40 -5.57
CA ILE A 71 0.07 -13.76 -6.10
C ILE A 71 -0.02 -13.76 -7.62
N VAL A 72 -0.86 -12.90 -8.21
CA VAL A 72 -0.93 -12.74 -9.67
C VAL A 72 0.47 -12.42 -10.20
N PHE A 73 1.18 -11.47 -9.60
CA PHE A 73 2.57 -11.17 -10.01
C PHE A 73 3.50 -12.37 -9.83
N ALA A 74 3.48 -13.03 -8.67
CA ALA A 74 4.32 -14.22 -8.45
C ALA A 74 4.05 -15.35 -9.45
N LEU A 75 2.78 -15.57 -9.80
CA LEU A 75 2.36 -16.57 -10.79
C LEU A 75 2.91 -16.26 -12.17
N TRP A 76 2.88 -14.99 -12.60
CA TRP A 76 3.35 -14.57 -13.93
C TRP A 76 4.86 -14.47 -14.05
N VAL A 77 5.61 -14.45 -12.94
CA VAL A 77 7.07 -14.61 -12.96
C VAL A 77 7.47 -16.00 -13.47
N ILE A 78 6.69 -17.05 -13.19
CA ILE A 78 7.00 -18.42 -13.62
C ILE A 78 7.09 -18.55 -15.15
N PRO A 79 6.07 -18.20 -15.96
CA PRO A 79 6.19 -18.26 -17.41
C PRO A 79 7.25 -17.31 -17.96
N LEU A 80 7.48 -16.15 -17.32
CA LEU A 80 8.56 -15.25 -17.71
C LEU A 80 9.94 -15.92 -17.57
N VAL A 81 10.20 -16.55 -16.42
CA VAL A 81 11.43 -17.30 -16.16
C VAL A 81 11.60 -18.44 -17.16
N ILE A 82 10.53 -19.18 -17.48
CA ILE A 82 10.56 -20.25 -18.48
C ILE A 82 10.96 -19.69 -19.85
N VAL A 83 10.34 -18.60 -20.30
CA VAL A 83 10.64 -17.99 -21.59
C VAL A 83 12.07 -17.47 -21.66
N VAL A 84 12.54 -16.76 -20.63
CA VAL A 84 13.93 -16.30 -20.57
C VAL A 84 14.89 -17.49 -20.62
N SER A 85 14.61 -18.56 -19.87
CA SER A 85 15.43 -19.76 -19.84
C SER A 85 15.48 -20.50 -21.18
N ILE A 86 14.39 -20.51 -21.94
CA ILE A 86 14.34 -21.14 -23.28
C ILE A 86 15.20 -20.35 -24.28
N PHE A 87 15.13 -19.02 -24.26
CA PHE A 87 15.81 -18.18 -25.25
C PHE A 87 17.27 -17.88 -24.93
N HIS A 88 17.62 -17.74 -23.64
CA HIS A 88 18.94 -17.30 -23.19
C HIS A 88 19.66 -18.35 -22.33
N GLY A 89 19.01 -19.47 -22.01
CA GLY A 89 19.54 -20.50 -21.13
C GLY A 89 19.31 -20.22 -19.65
N TRP A 90 19.36 -21.29 -18.84
CA TRP A 90 19.16 -21.22 -17.39
C TRP A 90 20.24 -20.41 -16.67
N GLY A 91 21.50 -20.50 -17.11
CA GLY A 91 22.63 -19.79 -16.49
C GLY A 91 22.49 -18.27 -16.55
N GLU A 92 22.21 -17.74 -17.74
CA GLU A 92 21.95 -16.30 -17.95
C GLU A 92 20.72 -15.83 -17.18
N MET A 93 19.67 -16.65 -17.11
CA MET A 93 18.47 -16.34 -16.33
C MET A 93 18.80 -16.17 -14.84
N ILE A 94 19.58 -17.09 -14.25
CA ILE A 94 19.99 -16.99 -12.84
C ILE A 94 20.90 -15.78 -12.61
N GLN A 95 21.85 -15.52 -13.51
CA GLN A 95 22.69 -14.31 -13.43
C GLN A 95 21.85 -13.03 -13.51
N TYR A 96 20.86 -13.00 -14.41
CA TYR A 96 19.92 -11.89 -14.52
C TYR A 96 19.18 -11.66 -13.20
N LEU A 97 18.59 -12.70 -12.59
CA LEU A 97 17.92 -12.58 -11.29
C LEU A 97 18.88 -12.09 -10.20
N ASN A 98 20.10 -12.62 -10.12
CA ASN A 98 21.09 -12.21 -9.13
C ASN A 98 21.57 -10.75 -9.30
N SER A 99 21.47 -10.19 -10.50
CA SER A 99 21.84 -8.79 -10.78
C SER A 99 20.76 -7.76 -10.41
N ARG A 100 19.53 -8.20 -10.09
CA ARG A 100 18.42 -7.28 -9.79
C ARG A 100 18.45 -6.83 -8.32
N VAL A 101 17.96 -5.62 -8.08
CA VAL A 101 17.80 -5.05 -6.74
C VAL A 101 16.35 -5.28 -6.28
N TYR A 102 16.16 -6.11 -5.25
CA TYR A 102 14.84 -6.45 -4.70
C TYR A 102 14.48 -5.68 -3.43
N VAL A 103 15.31 -4.72 -3.03
CA VAL A 103 15.17 -3.95 -1.78
C VAL A 103 13.77 -3.35 -1.65
N GLU A 104 13.33 -2.57 -2.63
CA GLU A 104 12.06 -1.83 -2.58
C GLU A 104 10.82 -2.74 -2.57
N PRO A 105 10.69 -3.77 -3.44
CA PRO A 105 9.56 -4.72 -3.36
C PRO A 105 9.42 -5.40 -2.00
N PHE A 106 10.52 -5.90 -1.42
CA PHE A 106 10.48 -6.54 -0.11
C PHE A 106 10.20 -5.55 1.01
N PHE A 107 10.78 -4.35 0.92
CA PHE A 107 10.55 -3.28 1.89
C PHE A 107 9.06 -2.92 1.98
N ILE A 108 8.37 -2.75 0.85
CA ILE A 108 6.93 -2.47 0.81
C ILE A 108 6.14 -3.58 1.52
N VAL A 109 6.42 -4.86 1.23
CA VAL A 109 5.73 -5.99 1.87
C VAL A 109 5.93 -5.98 3.39
N VAL A 110 7.17 -5.79 3.85
CA VAL A 110 7.51 -5.78 5.28
C VAL A 110 6.84 -4.62 6.01
N VAL A 111 6.93 -3.42 5.44
CA VAL A 111 6.39 -2.21 6.05
C VAL A 111 4.86 -2.22 6.07
N MET A 112 4.19 -2.67 5.00
CA MET A 112 2.74 -2.85 4.98
C MET A 112 2.29 -3.87 6.02
N SER A 113 3.03 -4.98 6.14
CA SER A 113 2.78 -6.02 7.15
C SER A 113 2.84 -5.44 8.57
N LEU A 114 3.93 -4.75 8.91
CA LEU A 114 4.09 -4.04 10.19
C LEU A 114 2.98 -3.01 10.43
N ALA A 115 2.76 -2.11 9.46
CA ALA A 115 1.80 -1.02 9.57
C ALA A 115 0.34 -1.48 9.74
N SER A 116 -0.01 -2.65 9.18
CA SER A 116 -1.34 -3.25 9.27
C SER A 116 -1.64 -3.92 10.63
N THR A 117 -0.65 -4.03 11.51
CA THR A 117 -0.80 -4.71 12.80
C THR A 117 -1.76 -3.97 13.73
N ARG A 118 -2.47 -4.73 14.58
CA ARG A 118 -3.43 -4.18 15.54
C ARG A 118 -2.84 -3.10 16.47
N PRO A 119 -1.63 -3.25 17.04
CA PRO A 119 -1.04 -2.22 17.91
C PRO A 119 -0.84 -0.88 17.20
N ILE A 120 -0.30 -0.91 15.98
CA ILE A 120 -0.06 0.29 15.17
C ILE A 120 -1.39 0.92 14.75
N MET A 121 -2.34 0.11 14.26
CA MET A 121 -3.68 0.57 13.90
C MET A 121 -4.43 1.21 15.07
N LYS A 122 -4.34 0.64 16.28
CA LYS A 122 -5.01 1.19 17.47
C LYS A 122 -4.37 2.52 17.88
N LEU A 123 -3.06 2.64 17.79
CA LEU A 123 -2.35 3.89 18.08
C LEU A 123 -2.72 4.98 17.07
N ALA A 124 -2.67 4.68 15.78
CA ALA A 124 -3.05 5.60 14.71
C ALA A 124 -4.52 6.02 14.84
N GLY A 125 -5.41 5.06 15.10
CA GLY A 125 -6.84 5.33 15.36
C GLY A 125 -7.04 6.27 16.54
N LYS A 126 -6.36 6.06 17.67
CA LYS A 126 -6.40 6.98 18.82
C LYS A 126 -5.93 8.39 18.46
N GLY A 127 -4.82 8.51 17.72
CA GLY A 127 -4.31 9.82 17.28
C GLY A 127 -5.33 10.58 16.42
N VAL A 128 -5.90 9.88 15.43
CA VAL A 128 -6.97 10.44 14.57
C VAL A 128 -8.21 10.80 15.39
N HIS A 129 -8.61 9.97 16.37
CA HIS A 129 -9.75 10.24 17.24
C HIS A 129 -9.55 11.51 18.08
N VAL A 130 -8.37 11.70 18.68
CA VAL A 130 -8.04 12.90 19.47
C VAL A 130 -8.21 14.16 18.63
N ILE A 131 -7.72 14.15 17.38
CA ILE A 131 -7.90 15.27 16.45
C ILE A 131 -9.35 15.38 16.00
N GLY A 132 -10.01 14.26 15.72
CA GLY A 132 -11.38 14.17 15.24
C GLY A 132 -12.43 14.71 16.21
N LYS A 133 -12.15 14.66 17.52
CA LYS A 133 -13.01 15.26 18.56
C LYS A 133 -13.19 16.77 18.37
N PHE A 134 -12.16 17.48 17.92
CA PHE A 134 -12.27 18.91 17.63
C PHE A 134 -13.23 19.22 16.48
N PHE A 135 -13.51 18.22 15.63
CA PHE A 135 -14.42 18.35 14.48
C PHE A 135 -15.73 17.58 14.69
N GLY A 136 -16.11 17.30 15.95
CA GLY A 136 -17.40 16.71 16.31
C GLY A 136 -17.49 15.19 16.20
N ASP A 137 -16.36 14.47 16.12
CA ASP A 137 -16.24 13.00 16.19
C ASP A 137 -17.22 12.21 15.28
N SER A 138 -17.51 12.76 14.11
CA SER A 138 -18.37 12.15 13.10
C SER A 138 -17.57 11.40 12.04
N ALA A 139 -18.22 10.49 11.28
CA ALA A 139 -17.59 9.84 10.13
C ALA A 139 -16.96 10.86 9.15
N ARG A 140 -17.59 12.03 8.98
CA ARG A 140 -17.05 13.10 8.14
C ARG A 140 -15.78 13.72 8.73
N SER A 141 -15.73 13.92 10.05
CA SER A 141 -14.54 14.40 10.76
C SER A 141 -13.37 13.41 10.58
N TRP A 142 -13.62 12.13 10.83
CA TRP A 142 -12.63 11.07 10.64
C TRP A 142 -12.11 11.02 9.21
N TRP A 143 -13.00 11.09 8.21
CA TRP A 143 -12.61 11.16 6.80
C TRP A 143 -11.66 12.33 6.52
N PHE A 144 -12.00 13.52 7.00
CA PHE A 144 -11.19 14.73 6.79
C PHE A 144 -9.83 14.64 7.49
N VAL A 145 -9.80 14.19 8.74
CA VAL A 145 -8.55 14.05 9.52
C VAL A 145 -7.65 12.99 8.90
N ILE A 146 -8.18 11.82 8.52
CA ILE A 146 -7.37 10.75 7.90
C ILE A 146 -6.73 11.24 6.60
N LEU A 147 -7.49 11.91 5.74
CA LEU A 147 -6.98 12.39 4.44
C LEU A 147 -6.09 13.62 4.55
N THR A 148 -6.06 14.31 5.69
CA THR A 148 -5.20 15.48 5.92
C THR A 148 -3.91 15.06 6.63
N ILE A 149 -4.03 14.34 7.73
CA ILE A 149 -2.89 13.92 8.57
C ILE A 149 -2.16 12.74 7.93
N GLY A 150 -2.87 11.83 7.27
CA GLY A 150 -2.29 10.64 6.63
C GLY A 150 -1.16 10.96 5.65
N PRO A 151 -1.38 11.84 4.65
CA PRO A 151 -0.33 12.25 3.71
C PRO A 151 0.88 12.89 4.39
N ILE A 152 0.65 13.72 5.42
CA ILE A 152 1.72 14.39 6.17
C ILE A 152 2.55 13.34 6.91
N LEU A 153 1.91 12.38 7.58
CA LEU A 153 2.60 11.26 8.23
C LEU A 153 3.33 10.35 7.22
N GLY A 154 2.82 10.22 5.99
CA GLY A 154 3.45 9.48 4.90
C GLY A 154 4.86 9.98 4.57
N SER A 155 5.08 11.29 4.70
CA SER A 155 6.40 11.90 4.50
C SER A 155 7.43 11.63 5.60
N ILE A 156 6.95 11.21 6.79
CA ILE A 156 7.77 10.93 7.98
C ILE A 156 8.05 9.44 8.10
N ILE A 157 7.04 8.60 7.87
CA ILE A 157 7.15 7.14 8.00
C ILE A 157 7.58 6.58 6.64
N THR A 158 6.62 6.30 5.77
CA THR A 158 6.75 5.99 4.34
C THR A 158 5.36 6.10 3.73
N GLU A 159 5.28 6.37 2.43
CA GLU A 159 4.01 6.44 1.71
C GLU A 159 3.23 5.11 1.84
N ALA A 160 3.89 3.97 1.62
CA ALA A 160 3.28 2.65 1.70
C ALA A 160 2.70 2.34 3.09
N ALA A 161 3.42 2.66 4.18
CA ALA A 161 2.92 2.47 5.55
C ALA A 161 1.71 3.33 5.83
N ALA A 162 1.84 4.64 5.59
CA ALA A 162 0.83 5.61 5.96
C ALA A 162 -0.45 5.42 5.14
N MET A 163 -0.32 5.12 3.84
CA MET A 163 -1.45 4.80 2.98
C MET A 163 -2.16 3.52 3.45
N THR A 164 -1.42 2.50 3.86
CA THR A 164 -2.00 1.26 4.43
C THR A 164 -2.82 1.55 5.68
N ILE A 165 -2.26 2.34 6.62
CA ILE A 165 -2.96 2.73 7.84
C ILE A 165 -4.21 3.55 7.52
N ALA A 166 -4.10 4.56 6.65
CA ALA A 166 -5.22 5.41 6.25
C ALA A 166 -6.33 4.62 5.54
N ALA A 167 -5.97 3.73 4.61
CA ALA A 167 -6.93 2.87 3.92
C ALA A 167 -7.67 1.94 4.89
N LEU A 168 -6.97 1.35 5.86
CA LEU A 168 -7.59 0.48 6.86
C LEU A 168 -8.48 1.27 7.84
N LEU A 169 -8.07 2.48 8.24
CA LEU A 169 -8.91 3.37 9.05
C LEU A 169 -10.15 3.84 8.29
N LEU A 170 -10.01 4.24 7.03
CA LEU A 170 -11.13 4.59 6.14
C LEU A 170 -12.06 3.40 5.96
N LYS A 171 -11.53 2.19 5.72
CA LYS A 171 -12.33 0.96 5.62
C LYS A 171 -13.24 0.81 6.84
N ARG A 172 -12.65 0.92 8.03
CA ARG A 172 -13.33 0.74 9.32
C ARG A 172 -14.34 1.85 9.64
N LYS A 173 -14.02 3.11 9.32
CA LYS A 173 -14.82 4.27 9.76
C LYS A 173 -15.82 4.74 8.71
N ILE A 174 -15.46 4.66 7.43
CA ILE A 174 -16.27 5.17 6.31
C ILE A 174 -16.93 4.04 5.53
N TYR A 175 -16.17 3.04 5.08
CA TYR A 175 -16.71 2.01 4.17
C TYR A 175 -17.68 1.04 4.86
N VAL A 176 -17.50 0.82 6.18
CA VAL A 176 -18.49 0.11 7.02
C VAL A 176 -19.86 0.80 6.98
N CYS A 177 -19.91 2.12 6.82
CA CYS A 177 -21.16 2.89 6.76
C CYS A 177 -21.82 2.86 5.36
N HIS A 178 -21.29 2.04 4.43
CA HIS A 178 -21.77 1.89 3.05
C HIS A 178 -21.90 3.22 2.29
N PRO A 179 -20.78 3.91 2.01
CA PRO A 179 -20.79 5.17 1.28
C PRO A 179 -21.36 5.01 -0.13
N THR A 180 -21.89 6.09 -0.69
CA THR A 180 -22.27 6.15 -2.11
C THR A 180 -21.05 5.84 -2.98
N LYS A 181 -21.26 5.31 -4.19
CA LYS A 181 -20.16 5.06 -5.13
C LYS A 181 -19.34 6.31 -5.39
N ARG A 182 -19.99 7.47 -5.46
CA ARG A 182 -19.34 8.77 -5.66
C ARG A 182 -18.37 9.10 -4.52
N LEU A 183 -18.82 9.01 -3.27
CA LEU A 183 -17.96 9.24 -2.10
C LEU A 183 -16.86 8.18 -1.99
N ALA A 184 -17.17 6.91 -2.26
CA ALA A 184 -16.21 5.81 -2.18
C ALA A 184 -15.05 5.96 -3.19
N TYR A 185 -15.35 6.17 -4.48
CA TYR A 185 -14.31 6.34 -5.49
C TYR A 185 -13.60 7.69 -5.37
N GLY A 186 -14.33 8.75 -5.04
CA GLY A 186 -13.74 10.06 -4.79
C GLY A 186 -12.77 10.06 -3.61
N THR A 187 -13.09 9.34 -2.53
CA THR A 187 -12.20 9.17 -1.37
C THR A 187 -10.92 8.43 -1.75
N MET A 188 -11.01 7.32 -2.50
CA MET A 188 -9.83 6.57 -2.95
C MET A 188 -8.96 7.41 -3.88
N GLY A 189 -9.56 8.07 -4.86
CA GLY A 189 -8.83 8.95 -5.78
C GLY A 189 -8.13 10.09 -5.03
N LEU A 190 -8.84 10.75 -4.11
CA LEU A 190 -8.28 11.80 -3.27
C LEU A 190 -7.13 11.27 -2.42
N MET A 191 -7.27 10.11 -1.79
CA MET A 191 -6.21 9.48 -1.00
C MET A 191 -4.96 9.21 -1.84
N PHE A 192 -5.10 8.59 -3.02
CA PHE A 192 -3.93 8.32 -3.86
C PHE A 192 -3.20 9.60 -4.29
N VAL A 193 -3.94 10.65 -4.64
CA VAL A 193 -3.35 11.93 -5.03
C VAL A 193 -2.70 12.63 -3.84
N THR A 194 -3.37 12.72 -2.69
CA THR A 194 -2.83 13.46 -1.54
C THR A 194 -1.62 12.75 -0.94
N PHE A 195 -1.61 11.42 -0.86
CA PHE A 195 -0.44 10.67 -0.38
C PHE A 195 0.76 10.78 -1.33
N SER A 196 0.53 10.73 -2.64
CA SER A 196 1.58 10.92 -3.63
C SER A 196 2.20 12.32 -3.53
N VAL A 197 1.38 13.38 -3.43
CA VAL A 197 1.87 14.76 -3.27
C VAL A 197 2.52 14.97 -1.89
N GLY A 198 2.03 14.28 -0.86
CA GLY A 198 2.58 14.30 0.50
C GLY A 198 4.04 13.84 0.56
N GLY A 199 4.48 12.96 -0.34
CA GLY A 199 5.86 12.49 -0.43
C GLY A 199 6.91 13.56 -0.76
N VAL A 200 6.49 14.78 -1.10
CA VAL A 200 7.39 15.93 -1.40
C VAL A 200 7.60 16.83 -0.17
N LEU A 201 7.08 16.45 1.01
CA LEU A 201 7.32 17.17 2.26
C LEU A 201 8.74 16.99 2.81
N THR A 202 9.39 15.87 2.50
CA THR A 202 10.74 15.53 2.93
C THR A 202 11.57 15.03 1.74
N ASN A 203 12.89 15.14 1.82
CA ASN A 203 13.81 14.72 0.76
C ASN A 203 14.01 13.19 0.68
N PHE A 204 13.47 12.42 1.61
CA PHE A 204 13.62 10.95 1.67
C PHE A 204 12.35 10.18 1.29
N ALA A 205 11.19 10.84 1.21
CA ALA A 205 9.92 10.16 1.05
C ALA A 205 9.61 9.70 -0.39
N ALA A 206 10.26 10.26 -1.40
CA ALA A 206 10.06 9.87 -2.80
C ALA A 206 11.39 9.82 -3.59
N PRO A 207 11.59 8.86 -4.51
CA PRO A 207 12.81 8.78 -5.33
C PRO A 207 13.11 10.06 -6.14
N PRO A 208 12.12 10.75 -6.74
CA PRO A 208 12.35 12.05 -7.38
C PRO A 208 12.82 13.11 -6.40
N ALA A 209 12.28 13.14 -5.17
CA ALA A 209 12.70 14.10 -4.13
C ALA A 209 14.16 13.87 -3.72
N LEU A 210 14.58 12.61 -3.58
CA LEU A 210 15.96 12.25 -3.30
C LEU A 210 16.89 12.67 -4.45
N THR A 211 16.41 12.54 -5.69
CA THR A 211 17.17 12.93 -6.90
C THR A 211 17.36 14.44 -6.94
N LEU A 212 16.30 15.22 -6.71
CA LEU A 212 16.36 16.68 -6.60
C LEU A 212 17.29 17.13 -5.46
N SER A 213 17.19 16.49 -4.29
CA SER A 213 18.04 16.79 -3.13
C SER A 213 19.53 16.61 -3.46
N ARG A 214 19.91 15.59 -4.24
CA ARG A 214 21.30 15.39 -4.69
C ARG A 214 21.73 16.41 -5.76
N CYS A 215 20.84 16.77 -6.68
CA CYS A 215 21.17 17.73 -7.75
C CYS A 215 21.38 19.15 -7.21
N TRP A 216 20.58 19.56 -6.21
CA TRP A 216 20.60 20.92 -5.65
C TRP A 216 21.20 21.01 -4.25
N ASN A 217 21.71 19.91 -3.68
CA ASN A 217 22.19 19.80 -2.29
C ASN A 217 21.17 20.32 -1.25
N TRP A 218 19.88 20.15 -1.52
CA TRP A 218 18.83 20.56 -0.59
C TRP A 218 18.75 19.62 0.60
N ASP A 219 18.76 20.22 1.79
CA ASP A 219 18.49 19.50 3.03
C ASP A 219 16.97 19.38 3.29
N LEU A 220 16.61 18.83 4.46
CA LEU A 220 15.20 18.66 4.85
C LEU A 220 14.45 20.01 4.95
N MET A 221 15.13 21.06 5.41
CA MET A 221 14.53 22.38 5.63
C MET A 221 14.35 23.14 4.32
N ASP A 222 15.32 23.03 3.40
CA ASP A 222 15.22 23.57 2.04
C ASP A 222 14.02 22.98 1.31
N PHE A 223 13.86 21.65 1.39
CA PHE A 223 12.76 20.95 0.74
C PHE A 223 11.39 21.36 1.33
N PHE A 224 11.31 21.45 2.66
CA PHE A 224 10.11 21.92 3.34
C PHE A 224 9.78 23.39 3.02
N GLY A 225 10.79 24.26 2.93
CA GLY A 225 10.63 25.67 2.58
C GLY A 225 10.17 25.90 1.14
N GLN A 226 10.66 25.07 0.20
CA GLN A 226 10.31 25.16 -1.23
C GLN A 226 8.94 24.54 -1.54
N PHE A 227 8.66 23.36 -1.01
CA PHE A 227 7.49 22.55 -1.38
C PHE A 227 6.54 22.27 -0.22
N GLY A 228 7.08 22.01 0.98
CA GLY A 228 6.31 21.45 2.09
C GLY A 228 5.07 22.26 2.46
N TRP A 229 5.20 23.58 2.65
CA TRP A 229 4.04 24.42 2.99
C TRP A 229 2.99 24.48 1.87
N ARG A 230 3.41 24.47 0.60
CA ARG A 230 2.50 24.44 -0.56
C ARG A 230 1.75 23.13 -0.62
N VAL A 231 2.42 22.02 -0.29
CA VAL A 231 1.82 20.68 -0.19
C VAL A 231 0.79 20.65 0.94
N ILE A 232 1.11 21.16 2.13
CA ILE A 232 0.18 21.20 3.26
C ILE A 232 -1.07 22.02 2.91
N ILE A 233 -0.89 23.22 2.35
CA ILE A 233 -2.01 24.07 1.92
C ILE A 233 -2.81 23.38 0.81
N GLY A 234 -2.13 22.78 -0.18
CA GLY A 234 -2.78 22.05 -1.27
C GLY A 234 -3.65 20.90 -0.76
N ILE A 235 -3.12 20.07 0.14
CA ILE A 235 -3.86 18.97 0.79
C ILE A 235 -5.07 19.52 1.56
N LEU A 236 -4.89 20.58 2.33
CA LEU A 236 -5.98 21.19 3.09
C LEU A 236 -7.07 21.75 2.17
N LEU A 237 -6.70 22.48 1.12
CA LEU A 237 -7.64 23.06 0.15
C LEU A 237 -8.42 21.97 -0.60
N VAL A 238 -7.75 20.94 -1.11
CA VAL A 238 -8.43 19.86 -1.84
C VAL A 238 -9.36 19.05 -0.92
N ASN A 239 -8.93 18.79 0.32
CA ASN A 239 -9.77 18.09 1.29
C ASN A 239 -10.99 18.93 1.69
N VAL A 240 -10.83 20.24 1.86
CA VAL A 240 -11.94 21.16 2.13
C VAL A 240 -12.90 21.21 0.93
N LEU A 241 -12.38 21.32 -0.29
CA LEU A 241 -13.19 21.32 -1.51
C LEU A 241 -14.01 20.02 -1.63
N TYR A 242 -13.37 18.86 -1.45
CA TYR A 242 -14.04 17.56 -1.49
C TYR A 242 -15.03 17.37 -0.33
N PHE A 243 -14.72 17.92 0.85
CA PHE A 243 -15.64 17.94 1.98
C PHE A 243 -16.93 18.67 1.64
N PHE A 244 -16.83 19.82 0.97
CA PHE A 244 -17.99 20.59 0.48
C PHE A 244 -18.73 19.85 -0.65
N LEU A 245 -18.00 19.27 -1.61
CA LEU A 245 -18.56 18.52 -2.73
C LEU A 245 -19.40 17.32 -2.26
N PHE A 246 -18.94 16.60 -1.23
CA PHE A 246 -19.59 15.39 -0.72
C PHE A 246 -20.52 15.61 0.48
N GLN A 247 -20.87 16.85 0.82
CA GLN A 247 -21.74 17.11 1.97
C GLN A 247 -23.06 16.34 1.92
N LYS A 248 -23.65 16.21 0.72
CA LYS A 248 -24.89 15.45 0.50
C LYS A 248 -24.66 13.96 0.70
N ASP A 249 -23.58 13.40 0.15
CA ASP A 249 -23.21 12.00 0.30
C ASP A 249 -22.96 11.62 1.77
N PHE A 250 -22.30 12.51 2.54
CA PHE A 250 -22.10 12.29 3.97
C PHE A 250 -23.40 12.23 4.78
N LYS A 251 -24.45 12.95 4.37
CA LYS A 251 -25.77 12.86 5.03
C LYS A 251 -26.47 11.52 4.76
N MET A 252 -26.09 10.84 3.67
CA MET A 252 -26.63 9.54 3.28
C MET A 252 -25.89 8.36 3.93
N LEU A 253 -24.78 8.62 4.62
CA LEU A 253 -24.10 7.58 5.39
C LEU A 253 -25.04 7.03 6.46
N LYS A 254 -25.07 5.71 6.60
CA LYS A 254 -25.69 5.09 7.77
C LYS A 254 -24.98 5.60 9.02
N LYS A 255 -25.71 5.67 10.14
CA LYS A 255 -25.11 6.05 11.42
C LYS A 255 -23.88 5.18 11.66
N MET A 256 -22.78 5.86 11.93
CA MET A 256 -21.56 5.23 12.36
C MET A 256 -21.88 4.40 13.60
N PRO A 257 -21.36 3.16 13.71
CA PRO A 257 -21.53 2.37 14.93
C PRO A 257 -21.06 3.25 16.10
N HIS A 258 -21.93 3.44 17.09
CA HIS A 258 -21.81 4.52 18.09
C HIS A 258 -20.65 4.30 19.08
N LYS A 259 -19.91 3.19 18.92
CA LYS A 259 -18.72 2.89 19.70
C LYS A 259 -17.54 2.59 18.79
N GLU A 260 -16.38 3.17 19.10
CA GLU A 260 -15.09 2.63 18.68
C GLU A 260 -14.97 1.13 18.98
N GLU A 261 -15.68 0.66 20.01
CA GLU A 261 -15.82 -0.74 20.40
C GLU A 261 -16.55 -1.57 19.32
N GLU A 262 -17.61 -1.08 18.67
CA GLU A 262 -18.41 -1.85 17.69
C GLU A 262 -17.71 -2.10 16.34
N VAL A 263 -16.86 -1.19 15.89
CA VAL A 263 -16.05 -1.39 14.66
C VAL A 263 -14.77 -2.20 14.97
N LEU A 264 -14.32 -2.15 16.22
CA LEU A 264 -13.33 -3.07 16.77
C LEU A 264 -13.99 -4.34 17.34
N GLU A 265 -15.30 -4.57 17.21
CA GLU A 265 -16.02 -5.64 17.94
C GLU A 265 -15.89 -7.01 17.29
N SER A 266 -15.47 -7.11 16.03
CA SER A 266 -14.87 -8.37 15.57
C SER A 266 -13.63 -8.74 16.39
N ASP A 267 -13.09 -7.78 17.13
CA ASP A 267 -12.05 -7.93 18.15
C ASP A 267 -12.50 -7.66 19.61
N ALA A 268 -13.80 -7.60 19.96
CA ALA A 268 -14.24 -7.25 21.32
C ALA A 268 -13.94 -8.31 22.39
N HIS A 269 -13.69 -9.57 22.01
CA HIS A 269 -13.22 -10.59 22.95
C HIS A 269 -11.75 -10.44 23.35
N LYS A 270 -11.07 -9.36 22.94
CA LYS A 270 -9.61 -9.27 22.92
C LYS A 270 -9.18 -7.98 23.61
N GLY A 271 -8.76 -8.10 24.86
CA GLY A 271 -8.45 -7.00 25.79
C GLY A 271 -7.47 -5.92 25.29
N PRO A 272 -7.15 -4.91 26.13
CA PRO A 272 -6.25 -3.83 25.75
C PRO A 272 -4.87 -4.37 25.34
N VAL A 273 -4.32 -3.81 24.26
CA VAL A 273 -2.94 -4.11 23.84
C VAL A 273 -1.99 -3.46 24.86
N PRO A 274 -1.09 -4.22 25.50
CA PRO A 274 -0.06 -3.68 26.38
C PRO A 274 0.84 -2.67 25.65
N ILE A 275 1.18 -1.56 26.32
CA ILE A 275 1.98 -0.47 25.74
C ILE A 275 3.34 -0.95 25.26
N TRP A 276 3.98 -1.86 26.00
CA TRP A 276 5.28 -2.40 25.63
C TRP A 276 5.25 -3.12 24.28
N ILE A 277 4.15 -3.81 23.94
CA ILE A 277 3.98 -4.47 22.64
C ILE A 277 3.89 -3.42 21.54
N THR A 278 3.13 -2.34 21.76
CA THR A 278 3.05 -1.22 20.83
C THR A 278 4.42 -0.58 20.62
N LEU A 279 5.21 -0.37 21.68
CA LEU A 279 6.56 0.17 21.58
C LEU A 279 7.49 -0.75 20.76
N VAL A 280 7.42 -2.06 20.97
CA VAL A 280 8.20 -3.02 20.16
C VAL A 280 7.79 -2.94 18.69
N HIS A 281 6.49 -2.84 18.36
CA HIS A 281 6.04 -2.68 16.98
C HIS A 281 6.57 -1.39 16.34
N LEU A 282 6.51 -0.27 17.07
CA LEU A 282 7.07 1.00 16.61
C LEU A 282 8.58 0.91 16.41
N GLY A 283 9.28 0.23 17.32
CA GLY A 283 10.71 -0.03 17.22
C GLY A 283 11.06 -0.81 15.95
N PHE A 284 10.36 -1.91 15.68
CA PHE A 284 10.57 -2.68 14.44
C PHE A 284 10.22 -1.87 13.18
N LEU A 285 9.16 -1.07 13.21
CA LEU A 285 8.78 -0.20 12.09
C LEU A 285 9.87 0.85 11.81
N ALA A 286 10.30 1.58 12.84
CA ALA A 286 11.35 2.58 12.73
C ALA A 286 12.68 1.96 12.28
N TRP A 287 13.08 0.84 12.89
CA TRP A 287 14.28 0.09 12.52
C TRP A 287 14.27 -0.37 11.06
N THR A 288 13.15 -0.93 10.60
CA THR A 288 12.97 -1.35 9.20
C THR A 288 13.15 -0.17 8.25
N ILE A 289 12.59 1.00 8.58
CA ILE A 289 12.73 2.22 7.76
C ILE A 289 14.19 2.70 7.74
N SER A 290 14.85 2.73 8.90
CA SER A 290 16.27 3.12 8.99
C SER A 290 17.19 2.17 8.22
N MET A 291 16.88 0.87 8.22
CA MET A 291 17.66 -0.17 7.56
C MET A 291 17.16 -0.50 6.14
N ALA A 292 16.30 0.34 5.55
CA ALA A 292 15.65 0.08 4.27
C ALA A 292 16.64 -0.20 3.12
N HIS A 293 17.86 0.32 3.20
CA HIS A 293 18.91 0.12 2.19
C HIS A 293 19.57 -1.27 2.24
N TYR A 294 19.39 -2.03 3.33
CA TYR A 294 20.07 -3.30 3.56
C TYR A 294 19.09 -4.47 3.63
N LEU A 295 18.84 -5.11 2.47
CA LEU A 295 17.89 -6.22 2.31
C LEU A 295 18.03 -7.33 3.37
N PRO A 296 19.23 -7.88 3.65
CA PRO A 296 19.36 -8.95 4.63
C PRO A 296 19.01 -8.51 6.06
N ILE A 297 19.33 -7.27 6.43
CA ILE A 297 19.13 -6.75 7.79
C ILE A 297 17.64 -6.58 8.07
N PHE A 298 16.91 -5.89 7.20
CA PHE A 298 15.49 -5.66 7.45
C PHE A 298 14.67 -6.94 7.27
N LEU A 299 15.04 -7.86 6.35
CA LEU A 299 14.37 -9.17 6.26
C LEU A 299 14.62 -10.03 7.50
N GLY A 300 15.86 -10.08 8.00
CA GLY A 300 16.16 -10.78 9.26
C GLY A 300 15.39 -10.17 10.44
N SER A 301 15.30 -8.85 10.49
CA SER A 301 14.51 -8.12 11.49
C SER A 301 13.01 -8.42 11.35
N TYR A 302 12.50 -8.56 10.13
CA TYR A 302 11.12 -8.94 9.87
C TYR A 302 10.83 -10.37 10.32
N LEU A 303 11.73 -11.33 10.08
CA LEU A 303 11.59 -12.70 10.59
C LEU A 303 11.55 -12.73 12.13
N LEU A 304 12.40 -11.95 12.78
CA LEU A 304 12.37 -11.78 14.23
C LEU A 304 11.03 -11.17 14.69
N PHE A 305 10.54 -10.16 13.97
CA PHE A 305 9.23 -9.57 14.22
C PHE A 305 8.09 -10.58 14.05
N LEU A 306 8.13 -11.45 13.04
CA LEU A 306 7.12 -12.51 12.87
C LEU A 306 7.11 -13.47 14.06
N GLY A 307 8.30 -13.85 14.56
CA GLY A 307 8.44 -14.64 15.79
C GLY A 307 7.86 -13.92 17.01
N PHE A 308 8.16 -12.62 17.15
CA PHE A 308 7.60 -11.78 18.21
C PHE A 308 6.07 -11.67 18.13
N HIS A 309 5.54 -11.36 16.94
CA HIS A 309 4.11 -11.27 16.66
C HIS A 309 3.43 -12.60 17.00
N GLN A 310 3.99 -13.73 16.57
CA GLN A 310 3.49 -15.06 16.88
C GLN A 310 3.47 -15.32 18.40
N ALA A 311 4.55 -14.99 19.13
CA ALA A 311 4.65 -15.16 20.58
C ALA A 311 3.65 -14.28 21.35
N THR A 312 3.33 -13.10 20.79
CA THR A 312 2.42 -12.13 21.40
C THR A 312 1.01 -12.13 20.80
N ARG A 313 0.64 -13.18 20.05
CA ARG A 313 -0.70 -13.32 19.44
C ARG A 313 -1.84 -13.21 20.43
N MET A 314 -1.62 -13.63 21.68
CA MET A 314 -2.59 -13.50 22.76
C MET A 314 -2.94 -12.05 23.10
N HIS A 315 -2.22 -11.05 22.57
CA HIS A 315 -2.51 -9.63 22.78
C HIS A 315 -2.83 -8.90 21.46
N GLN A 316 -2.45 -9.48 20.32
CA GLN A 316 -2.66 -8.89 19.00
C GLN A 316 -3.88 -9.46 18.31
N TYR A 317 -4.20 -10.73 18.57
CA TYR A 317 -5.42 -11.47 18.28
C TYR A 317 -5.99 -11.41 16.85
N THR A 318 -5.46 -10.59 15.97
CA THR A 318 -5.62 -10.65 14.53
C THR A 318 -4.42 -11.43 14.01
N PRO A 319 -4.59 -12.49 13.20
CA PRO A 319 -3.47 -13.02 12.45
C PRO A 319 -2.90 -11.88 11.59
N LEU A 320 -1.59 -11.89 11.35
CA LEU A 320 -1.00 -11.06 10.30
C LEU A 320 -1.73 -11.42 9.01
N ASN A 321 -2.62 -10.52 8.58
CA ASN A 321 -3.49 -10.77 7.45
C ASN A 321 -2.65 -10.56 6.20
N LEU A 322 -2.00 -11.64 5.74
CA LEU A 322 -1.42 -11.73 4.41
C LEU A 322 -2.49 -11.88 3.32
N LYS A 323 -3.77 -11.96 3.73
CA LYS A 323 -4.94 -12.15 2.87
C LYS A 323 -5.81 -10.89 2.92
N ARG A 324 -6.33 -10.46 1.77
CA ARG A 324 -7.15 -9.24 1.71
C ARG A 324 -8.51 -9.47 2.41
N PRO A 325 -8.90 -8.61 3.37
CA PRO A 325 -10.08 -8.79 4.21
C PRO A 325 -11.42 -8.64 3.49
#